data_AF-A0A7J8BI36-F1
#
_entry.id   AF-A0A7J8BI36-F1
#
_cell.length_a   1.000
_cell.length_b   1.000
_cell.length_c   1.000
_cell.angle_alpha   90.00
_cell.angle_beta   90.00
_cell.angle_gamma   90.00
#
_symmetry.space_group_name_H-M   'P 1'
#
loop_
_entity.id
_entity.type
_entity.pdbx_description
1 polymer ?
#
loop_
_entity_poly.entity_id
_entity_poly.type
_entity_poly.pdbx_seq_one_letter_code
_entity_poly.pdbx_strand_id
1 'polypeptide(L)'
;MCRQVCEAVKTGNQEVLADVRAVVSQASYTPQDPRELCGRLLTTCYMASENSSQDTSDRARELAQQIGSHHIGLGIDPAVKAVVGIFSLVTGKRPLFAVHGGSSRENLALQNVQARLRMVIAYLFAQLSLWSRGAPGGLLVLGSANVDESLLGYLTKYDCSSADINPIGGISKTDLRAFIQFCVERFQLPALQRILAAPATAELEPLADGQVSQTDEEDMGMTYAELSVYGTLRKVAKTGPYSMFCKLLHLWRDLCSPRQVADKVKQFFSKYSLNRHKTTTLTPGYHAERYSPDDNRFDLRPFLYRAGWPWQFRCIENQVLQLERRERQDVDGVD
;
A
#
# COMPACT_ATOMS: atom_id res chain seq x y z
N MET A 1 8.52 -14.79 -11.83
CA MET A 1 9.45 -15.78 -11.26
C MET A 1 9.31 -17.15 -11.91
N CYS A 2 8.20 -17.88 -11.76
CA CYS A 2 8.07 -19.27 -12.27
C CYS A 2 8.46 -19.46 -13.75
N ARG A 3 8.08 -18.53 -14.64
CA ARG A 3 8.50 -18.54 -16.05
C ARG A 3 10.03 -18.52 -16.23
N GLN A 4 10.74 -17.74 -15.41
CA GLN A 4 12.21 -17.66 -15.45
C GLN A 4 12.84 -18.96 -14.95
N VAL A 5 12.26 -19.58 -13.91
CA VAL A 5 12.72 -20.89 -13.41
C VAL A 5 12.55 -21.97 -14.47
N CYS A 6 11.36 -22.07 -15.09
CA CYS A 6 11.13 -23.03 -16.17
C CYS A 6 12.09 -22.83 -17.35
N GLU A 7 12.35 -21.58 -17.75
CA GLU A 7 13.28 -21.28 -18.85
C GLU A 7 14.74 -21.61 -18.48
N ALA A 8 15.17 -21.31 -17.26
CA ALA A 8 16.51 -21.66 -16.78
C ALA A 8 16.71 -23.19 -16.75
N VAL A 9 15.72 -23.95 -16.27
CA VAL A 9 15.76 -25.41 -16.29
C VAL A 9 15.78 -25.94 -17.73
N LYS A 10 14.96 -25.36 -18.61
CA LYS A 10 14.91 -25.74 -20.04
C LYS A 10 16.24 -25.48 -20.76
N THR A 11 16.96 -24.42 -20.39
CA THR A 11 18.28 -24.09 -20.94
C THR A 11 19.42 -24.87 -20.26
N GLY A 12 19.12 -25.80 -19.35
CA GLY A 12 20.08 -26.74 -18.78
C GLY A 12 20.74 -26.27 -17.48
N ASN A 13 20.25 -25.22 -16.83
CA ASN A 13 20.80 -24.74 -15.56
C ASN A 13 20.55 -25.76 -14.43
N GLN A 14 21.61 -26.47 -14.03
CA GLN A 14 21.55 -27.53 -13.02
C GLN A 14 21.35 -27.00 -11.59
N GLU A 15 21.85 -25.80 -11.29
CA GLU A 15 21.69 -25.17 -9.98
C GLU A 15 20.22 -24.83 -9.72
N VAL A 16 19.57 -24.16 -10.68
CA VAL A 16 18.13 -23.83 -10.58
C VAL A 16 17.27 -25.10 -10.49
N LEU A 17 17.64 -26.16 -11.21
CA LEU A 17 16.95 -27.45 -11.13
C LEU A 17 17.13 -28.12 -9.76
N ALA A 18 18.33 -28.06 -9.17
CA ALA A 18 18.58 -28.58 -7.84
C ALA A 18 17.78 -27.80 -6.79
N ASP A 19 17.78 -26.46 -6.87
CA ASP A 19 17.07 -25.59 -5.94
C ASP A 19 15.56 -25.82 -5.98
N VAL A 20 14.96 -25.87 -7.17
CA VAL A 20 13.50 -26.08 -7.27
C VAL A 20 13.10 -27.45 -6.71
N ARG A 21 13.90 -28.49 -6.93
CA ARG A 21 13.67 -29.85 -6.37
C ARG A 21 13.77 -29.86 -4.85
N ALA A 22 14.72 -29.11 -4.30
CA ALA A 22 14.86 -28.95 -2.85
C ALA A 22 13.65 -28.20 -2.25
N VAL A 23 13.28 -27.06 -2.84
CA VAL A 23 12.14 -26.24 -2.38
C VAL A 23 10.83 -27.02 -2.39
N VAL A 24 10.55 -27.78 -3.46
CA VAL A 24 9.32 -28.59 -3.54
C VAL A 24 9.45 -29.98 -2.89
N SER A 25 10.63 -30.32 -2.35
CA SER A 25 10.94 -31.61 -1.74
C SER A 25 10.64 -32.83 -2.66
N GLN A 26 10.93 -32.73 -3.95
CA GLN A 26 10.72 -33.83 -4.93
C GLN A 26 11.90 -33.96 -5.89
N ALA A 27 12.75 -34.98 -5.70
CA ALA A 27 13.98 -35.18 -6.46
C ALA A 27 13.77 -35.43 -7.96
N SER A 28 12.64 -36.03 -8.35
CA SER A 28 12.32 -36.31 -9.76
C SER A 28 11.62 -35.15 -10.47
N TYR A 29 11.27 -34.08 -9.75
CA TYR A 29 10.50 -32.98 -10.31
C TYR A 29 11.33 -32.14 -11.27
N THR A 30 10.74 -31.77 -12.41
CA THR A 30 11.35 -30.90 -13.41
C THR A 30 10.27 -29.94 -13.91
N PRO A 31 10.31 -28.64 -13.56
CA PRO A 31 9.23 -27.71 -13.89
C PRO A 31 9.19 -27.41 -15.39
N GLN A 32 8.04 -27.63 -16.02
CA GLN A 32 7.80 -27.33 -17.44
C GLN A 32 6.73 -26.24 -17.62
N ASP A 33 5.63 -26.33 -16.89
CA ASP A 33 4.56 -25.33 -16.88
C ASP A 33 4.76 -24.34 -15.72
N PRO A 34 4.93 -23.04 -16.00
CA PRO A 34 5.01 -22.01 -14.98
C PRO A 34 3.81 -21.95 -14.03
N ARG A 35 2.60 -22.32 -14.48
CA ARG A 35 1.38 -22.32 -13.66
C ARG A 35 1.39 -23.46 -12.65
N GLU A 36 1.83 -24.64 -13.07
CA GLU A 36 1.97 -25.81 -12.20
C GLU A 36 3.03 -25.57 -11.11
N LEU A 37 4.18 -25.00 -11.49
CA LEU A 37 5.20 -24.57 -10.53
C LEU A 37 4.66 -23.51 -9.56
N CYS A 38 3.87 -22.55 -10.05
CA CYS A 38 3.22 -21.53 -9.22
C CYS A 38 2.31 -22.15 -8.16
N GLY A 39 1.55 -23.20 -8.49
CA GLY A 39 0.67 -23.89 -7.53
C GLY A 39 1.39 -24.56 -6.37
N ARG A 40 2.66 -24.93 -6.57
CA ARG A 40 3.52 -25.49 -5.52
C ARG A 40 4.17 -24.42 -4.66
N LEU A 41 4.52 -23.27 -5.26
CA LEU A 41 5.31 -22.23 -4.60
C LEU A 41 4.49 -21.10 -3.99
N LEU A 42 3.30 -20.82 -4.54
CA LEU A 42 2.51 -19.66 -4.17
C LEU A 42 1.14 -20.08 -3.62
N THR A 43 0.88 -19.64 -2.39
CA THR A 43 -0.45 -19.65 -1.78
C THR A 43 -1.00 -18.23 -1.76
N THR A 44 -2.13 -17.99 -2.40
CA THR A 44 -2.83 -16.70 -2.35
C THR A 44 -4.00 -16.79 -1.38
N CYS A 45 -4.26 -15.73 -0.62
CA CYS A 45 -5.31 -15.71 0.40
C CYS A 45 -6.15 -14.43 0.29
N TYR A 46 -7.44 -14.60 -0.02
CA TYR A 46 -8.44 -13.53 0.02
C TYR A 46 -9.22 -13.61 1.33
N MET A 47 -9.20 -12.52 2.10
CA MET A 47 -9.76 -12.44 3.45
C MET A 47 -10.87 -11.39 3.50
N ALA A 48 -12.09 -11.83 3.16
CA ALA A 48 -13.29 -11.02 3.09
C ALA A 48 -13.72 -10.54 4.49
N SER A 49 -14.21 -9.31 4.57
CA SER A 49 -15.04 -8.83 5.68
C SER A 49 -16.51 -8.77 5.26
N GLU A 50 -17.40 -8.49 6.20
CA GLU A 50 -18.83 -8.24 5.96
C GLU A 50 -19.10 -7.18 4.88
N ASN A 51 -18.16 -6.25 4.69
CA ASN A 51 -18.26 -5.16 3.72
C ASN A 51 -17.63 -5.48 2.35
N SER A 52 -16.97 -6.63 2.19
CA SER A 52 -16.26 -6.96 0.96
C SER A 52 -17.23 -7.34 -0.17
N SER A 53 -16.98 -6.83 -1.37
CA SER A 53 -17.82 -7.12 -2.53
C SER A 53 -17.52 -8.49 -3.14
N GLN A 54 -18.53 -9.09 -3.77
CA GLN A 54 -18.34 -10.32 -4.55
C GLN A 54 -17.34 -10.09 -5.70
N ASP A 55 -17.34 -8.88 -6.24
CA ASP A 55 -16.48 -8.44 -7.33
C ASP A 55 -14.98 -8.47 -6.97
N THR A 56 -14.57 -8.02 -5.77
CA THR A 56 -13.16 -8.11 -5.34
C THR A 56 -12.74 -9.56 -5.11
N SER A 57 -13.62 -10.38 -4.52
CA SER A 57 -13.42 -11.82 -4.34
C SER A 57 -13.22 -12.54 -5.68
N ASP A 58 -14.08 -12.28 -6.65
CA ASP A 58 -14.03 -12.97 -7.95
C ASP A 58 -12.78 -12.57 -8.75
N ARG A 59 -12.38 -11.29 -8.73
CA ARG A 59 -11.12 -10.85 -9.36
C ARG A 59 -9.90 -11.56 -8.75
N ALA A 60 -9.85 -11.70 -7.43
CA ALA A 60 -8.77 -12.40 -6.74
C ALA A 60 -8.72 -13.89 -7.13
N ARG A 61 -9.89 -14.55 -7.18
CA ARG A 61 -10.02 -15.95 -7.58
C ARG A 61 -9.61 -16.17 -9.04
N GLU A 62 -10.08 -15.33 -9.96
CA GLU A 62 -9.76 -15.41 -11.39
C GLU A 62 -8.26 -15.26 -11.64
N LEU A 63 -7.62 -14.28 -11.00
CA LEU A 63 -6.17 -14.10 -11.12
C LEU A 63 -5.42 -15.32 -10.58
N ALA A 64 -5.81 -15.83 -9.41
CA ALA A 64 -5.19 -17.00 -8.80
C ALA A 64 -5.30 -18.25 -9.71
N GLN A 65 -6.45 -18.45 -10.35
CA GLN A 65 -6.67 -19.51 -11.34
C GLN A 65 -5.78 -19.34 -12.58
N GLN A 66 -5.66 -18.11 -13.10
CA GLN A 66 -4.82 -17.85 -14.28
C GLN A 66 -3.34 -18.08 -13.99
N ILE A 67 -2.83 -17.65 -12.84
CA ILE A 67 -1.42 -17.87 -12.47
C ILE A 67 -1.14 -19.27 -11.94
N GLY A 68 -2.17 -20.01 -11.49
CA GLY A 68 -2.06 -21.39 -11.00
C GLY A 68 -1.77 -21.53 -9.50
N SER A 69 -1.89 -20.47 -8.70
CA SER A 69 -1.58 -20.51 -7.25
C SER A 69 -2.59 -21.34 -6.46
N HIS A 70 -2.19 -21.88 -5.31
CA HIS A 70 -3.14 -22.43 -4.33
C HIS A 70 -3.94 -21.29 -3.68
N HIS A 71 -5.22 -21.17 -4.02
CA HIS A 71 -6.06 -20.05 -3.58
C HIS A 71 -6.92 -20.41 -2.37
N ILE A 72 -6.93 -19.53 -1.37
CA ILE A 72 -7.74 -19.64 -0.15
C ILE A 72 -8.66 -18.42 -0.09
N GLY A 73 -9.97 -18.65 0.01
CA GLY A 73 -10.96 -17.62 0.30
C GLY A 73 -11.59 -17.87 1.67
N LEU A 74 -11.62 -16.86 2.53
CA LEU A 74 -12.22 -16.96 3.87
C LEU A 74 -12.85 -15.64 4.31
N GLY A 75 -13.77 -15.71 5.27
CA GLY A 75 -14.34 -14.55 5.97
C GLY A 75 -13.69 -14.32 7.33
N ILE A 76 -13.39 -13.07 7.67
CA ILE A 76 -12.72 -12.69 8.94
C ILE A 76 -13.70 -12.29 10.04
N ASP A 77 -14.99 -12.11 9.71
CA ASP A 77 -15.99 -11.55 10.63
C ASP A 77 -16.17 -12.32 11.94
N PRO A 78 -16.07 -13.66 11.99
CA PRO A 78 -16.10 -14.37 13.27
C PRO A 78 -15.00 -13.91 14.23
N ALA A 79 -13.78 -13.69 13.73
CA ALA A 79 -12.66 -13.21 14.54
C ALA A 79 -12.86 -11.74 14.94
N VAL A 80 -13.33 -10.90 14.02
CA VAL A 80 -13.63 -9.49 14.29
C VAL A 80 -14.69 -9.37 15.40
N LYS A 81 -15.80 -10.10 15.27
CA LYS A 81 -16.89 -10.12 16.28
C LYS A 81 -16.40 -10.59 17.62
N ALA A 82 -15.55 -11.62 17.68
CA ALA A 82 -14.97 -12.10 18.92
C ALA A 82 -14.12 -11.02 19.62
N VAL A 83 -13.23 -10.34 18.88
CA VAL A 83 -12.36 -9.28 19.43
C VAL A 83 -13.18 -8.06 19.90
N VAL A 84 -14.14 -7.59 19.09
CA VAL A 84 -15.02 -6.47 19.47
C VAL A 84 -15.94 -6.86 20.64
N GLY A 85 -16.36 -8.12 20.70
CA GLY A 85 -17.12 -8.70 21.81
C GLY A 85 -16.35 -8.65 23.12
N ILE A 86 -15.08 -9.04 23.13
CA ILE A 86 -14.20 -8.94 24.31
C ILE A 86 -14.09 -7.48 24.77
N PHE A 87 -13.86 -6.54 23.86
CA PHE A 87 -13.82 -5.11 24.19
C PHE A 87 -15.13 -4.63 24.82
N SER A 88 -16.26 -5.02 24.24
CA SER A 88 -17.59 -4.63 24.72
C SER A 88 -17.89 -5.22 26.11
N LEU A 89 -17.50 -6.47 26.35
CA LEU A 89 -17.65 -7.15 27.64
C LEU A 89 -16.88 -6.44 28.76
N VAL A 90 -15.65 -6.00 28.49
CA VAL A 90 -14.78 -5.36 29.51
C VAL A 90 -15.14 -3.89 29.73
N THR A 91 -15.53 -3.16 28.69
CA THR A 91 -15.73 -1.70 28.76
C THR A 91 -17.18 -1.27 28.92
N GLY A 92 -18.14 -2.16 28.65
CA GLY A 92 -19.57 -1.84 28.56
C GLY A 92 -19.94 -0.95 27.37
N LYS A 93 -19.02 -0.70 26.43
CA LYS A 93 -19.24 0.13 25.24
C LYS A 93 -19.02 -0.66 23.96
N ARG A 94 -19.89 -0.45 22.97
CA ARG A 94 -19.77 -1.04 21.64
C ARG A 94 -19.39 0.05 20.62
N PRO A 95 -18.20 -0.01 20.00
CA PRO A 95 -17.83 0.93 18.94
C PRO A 95 -18.72 0.73 17.70
N LEU A 96 -19.01 1.82 17.00
CA LEU A 96 -19.82 1.82 15.79
C LEU A 96 -19.02 2.34 14.58
N PHE A 97 -19.36 1.86 13.38
CA PHE A 97 -18.89 2.50 12.14
C PHE A 97 -19.51 3.89 11.98
N ALA A 98 -18.87 4.76 11.20
CA ALA A 98 -19.33 6.13 10.98
C ALA A 98 -20.75 6.18 10.41
N VAL A 99 -21.06 5.29 9.46
CA VAL A 99 -22.40 5.12 8.86
C VAL A 99 -23.48 4.68 9.85
N HIS A 100 -23.08 4.18 11.02
CA HIS A 100 -23.97 3.81 12.12
C HIS A 100 -23.90 4.80 13.29
N GLY A 101 -23.37 6.00 13.08
CA GLY A 101 -23.29 7.06 14.09
C GLY A 101 -22.05 7.01 14.99
N GLY A 102 -21.05 6.18 14.66
CA GLY A 102 -19.78 6.15 15.38
C GLY A 102 -18.90 7.37 15.11
N SER A 103 -18.05 7.73 16.08
CA SER A 103 -17.05 8.79 15.88
C SER A 103 -15.96 8.38 14.89
N SER A 104 -15.22 9.35 14.33
CA SER A 104 -14.07 9.08 13.45
C SER A 104 -13.03 8.15 14.10
N ARG A 105 -12.90 8.21 15.44
CA ARG A 105 -12.01 7.33 16.20
C ARG A 105 -12.50 5.89 16.21
N GLU A 106 -13.80 5.68 16.44
CA GLU A 106 -14.41 4.34 16.46
C GLU A 106 -14.35 3.70 15.07
N ASN A 107 -14.70 4.47 14.04
CA ASN A 107 -14.63 4.02 12.65
C ASN A 107 -13.23 3.53 12.28
N LEU A 108 -12.21 4.38 12.52
CA LEU A 108 -10.82 4.03 12.26
C LEU A 108 -10.36 2.83 13.11
N ALA A 109 -10.81 2.71 14.36
CA ALA A 109 -10.47 1.57 15.21
C ALA A 109 -11.03 0.25 14.65
N LEU A 110 -12.29 0.24 14.20
CA LEU A 110 -12.93 -0.93 13.60
C LEU A 110 -12.27 -1.36 12.29
N GLN A 111 -11.92 -0.41 11.42
CA GLN A 111 -11.14 -0.69 10.21
C GLN A 111 -9.77 -1.28 10.56
N ASN A 112 -9.06 -0.70 11.53
CA ASN A 112 -7.75 -1.18 11.98
C ASN A 112 -7.81 -2.59 12.57
N VAL A 113 -8.87 -2.96 13.31
CA VAL A 113 -9.04 -4.32 13.85
C VAL A 113 -9.12 -5.34 12.72
N GLN A 114 -9.93 -5.06 11.70
CA GLN A 114 -10.03 -5.92 10.51
C GLN A 114 -8.68 -6.04 9.81
N ALA A 115 -7.97 -4.92 9.61
CA ALA A 115 -6.66 -4.90 8.95
C ALA A 115 -5.61 -5.76 9.71
N ARG A 116 -5.56 -5.67 11.04
CA ARG A 116 -4.63 -6.47 11.86
C ARG A 116 -5.01 -7.94 11.95
N LEU A 117 -6.29 -8.27 11.97
CA LEU A 117 -6.73 -9.67 11.99
C LEU A 117 -6.36 -10.39 10.68
N ARG A 118 -6.40 -9.68 9.53
CA ARG A 118 -5.87 -10.23 8.28
C ARG A 118 -4.38 -10.60 8.38
N MET A 119 -3.58 -9.79 9.06
CA MET A 119 -2.17 -10.11 9.31
C MET A 119 -2.02 -11.37 10.17
N VAL A 120 -2.76 -11.46 11.29
CA VAL A 120 -2.73 -12.65 12.17
C VAL A 120 -3.09 -13.92 11.39
N ILE A 121 -4.15 -13.85 10.57
CA ILE A 121 -4.60 -14.97 9.74
C ILE A 121 -3.55 -15.32 8.67
N ALA A 122 -2.95 -14.32 8.01
CA ALA A 122 -1.92 -14.54 7.00
C ALA A 122 -0.73 -15.33 7.57
N TYR A 123 -0.23 -14.98 8.75
CA TYR A 123 0.86 -15.73 9.41
C TYR A 123 0.43 -17.12 9.88
N LEU A 124 -0.81 -17.29 10.33
CA LEU A 124 -1.34 -18.62 10.67
C LEU A 124 -1.31 -19.55 9.44
N PHE A 125 -1.79 -19.06 8.30
CA PHE A 125 -1.72 -19.83 7.04
C PHE A 125 -0.30 -20.00 6.54
N ALA A 126 0.58 -19.01 6.72
CA ALA A 126 1.97 -19.15 6.34
C ALA A 126 2.66 -20.30 7.10
N GLN A 127 2.32 -20.47 8.38
CA GLN A 127 2.87 -21.53 9.22
C GLN A 127 2.19 -22.89 9.02
N LEU A 128 0.87 -22.92 8.75
CA LEU A 128 0.09 -24.18 8.80
C LEU A 128 -0.57 -24.60 7.48
N SER A 129 -0.55 -23.78 6.42
CA SER A 129 -1.17 -24.15 5.12
C SER A 129 -0.49 -25.34 4.45
N LEU A 130 0.85 -25.45 4.55
CA LEU A 130 1.56 -26.62 4.03
C LEU A 130 1.29 -27.85 4.89
N TRP A 131 1.34 -27.69 6.22
CA TRP A 131 0.99 -28.74 7.17
C TRP A 131 -0.42 -29.32 6.93
N SER A 132 -1.43 -28.46 6.70
CA SER A 132 -2.81 -28.92 6.46
C SER A 132 -2.96 -29.70 5.15
N ARG A 133 -1.99 -29.58 4.25
CA ARG A 133 -1.90 -30.32 2.98
C ARG A 133 -0.93 -31.51 3.04
N GLY A 134 -0.40 -31.84 4.23
CA GLY A 134 0.57 -32.92 4.41
C GLY A 134 1.95 -32.62 3.84
N ALA A 135 2.27 -31.36 3.58
CA ALA A 135 3.58 -30.92 3.08
C ALA A 135 4.45 -30.37 4.23
N PRO A 136 5.77 -30.62 4.20
CA PRO A 136 6.69 -30.03 5.18
C PRO A 136 6.95 -28.55 4.91
N GLY A 137 7.51 -27.86 5.91
CA GLY A 137 7.98 -26.47 5.79
C GLY A 137 6.93 -25.42 6.14
N GLY A 138 7.27 -24.16 5.85
CA GLY A 138 6.42 -22.98 6.05
C GLY A 138 6.58 -22.01 4.87
N LEU A 139 5.73 -20.99 4.83
CA LEU A 139 5.72 -19.98 3.77
C LEU A 139 6.27 -18.65 4.28
N LEU A 140 6.89 -17.89 3.38
CA LEU A 140 7.18 -16.47 3.61
C LEU A 140 5.93 -15.64 3.30
N VAL A 141 5.54 -14.75 4.21
CA VAL A 141 4.48 -13.77 4.00
C VAL A 141 5.02 -12.64 3.14
N LEU A 142 4.33 -12.35 2.03
CA LEU A 142 4.66 -11.24 1.14
C LEU A 142 3.80 -10.02 1.43
N GLY A 143 4.44 -8.88 1.64
CA GLY A 143 3.78 -7.57 1.75
C GLY A 143 3.47 -6.98 0.38
N SER A 144 2.55 -6.03 0.34
CA SER A 144 2.13 -5.35 -0.90
C SER A 144 1.97 -3.84 -0.77
N ALA A 145 2.61 -3.21 0.23
CA ALA A 145 2.67 -1.76 0.32
C ALA A 145 3.57 -1.21 -0.79
N ASN A 146 3.19 -0.11 -1.44
CA ASN A 146 4.06 0.58 -2.40
C ASN A 146 4.85 1.72 -1.75
N VAL A 147 5.80 2.30 -2.48
CA VAL A 147 6.71 3.32 -1.95
C VAL A 147 5.98 4.63 -1.58
N ASP A 148 4.92 4.98 -2.29
CA ASP A 148 4.17 6.24 -2.10
C ASP A 148 3.31 6.18 -0.82
N GLU A 149 2.57 5.09 -0.63
CA GLU A 149 1.81 4.82 0.61
C GLU A 149 2.75 4.72 1.82
N SER A 150 3.91 4.06 1.65
CA SER A 150 4.94 3.93 2.69
C SER A 150 5.54 5.28 3.07
N LEU A 151 5.69 6.20 2.11
CA LEU A 151 6.21 7.55 2.34
C LEU A 151 5.22 8.40 3.16
N LEU A 152 3.94 8.38 2.79
CA LEU A 152 2.90 9.11 3.53
C LEU A 152 2.55 8.43 4.87
N GLY A 153 2.87 7.14 4.98
CA GLY A 153 2.46 6.24 6.06
C GLY A 153 0.96 5.98 6.05
N TYR A 154 0.37 5.89 4.84
CA TYR A 154 -1.02 5.53 4.58
C TYR A 154 -1.18 4.01 4.62
N LEU A 155 -1.12 3.47 5.84
CA LEU A 155 -1.25 2.04 6.15
C LEU A 155 -1.61 1.87 7.63
N THR A 156 -2.18 0.73 8.00
CA THR A 156 -2.40 0.42 9.41
C THR A 156 -1.13 -0.20 9.98
N LYS A 157 -0.62 0.35 11.08
CA LYS A 157 0.56 -0.23 11.73
C LYS A 157 0.23 -1.66 12.21
N TYR A 158 1.00 -2.63 11.72
CA TYR A 158 0.83 -4.08 11.94
C TYR A 158 -0.37 -4.74 11.25
N ASP A 159 -0.83 -4.21 10.12
CA ASP A 159 -1.67 -4.95 9.17
C ASP A 159 -0.82 -5.76 8.17
N CYS A 160 -1.40 -6.20 7.05
CA CYS A 160 -0.69 -6.92 5.99
C CYS A 160 0.40 -6.11 5.27
N SER A 161 0.60 -4.82 5.59
CA SER A 161 1.82 -4.08 5.24
C SER A 161 3.04 -4.56 6.03
N SER A 162 2.84 -5.30 7.13
CA SER A 162 3.84 -5.95 7.98
C SER A 162 3.89 -7.46 7.66
N ALA A 163 4.91 -7.85 6.91
CA ALA A 163 5.15 -9.16 6.34
C ALA A 163 6.64 -9.51 6.49
N ASP A 164 7.11 -10.63 5.93
CA ASP A 164 8.52 -11.01 6.00
C ASP A 164 9.36 -10.19 5.02
N ILE A 165 8.89 -10.07 3.77
CA ILE A 165 9.52 -9.29 2.70
C ILE A 165 8.45 -8.63 1.82
N ASN A 166 8.79 -7.50 1.18
CA ASN A 166 7.88 -6.80 0.27
C ASN A 166 8.56 -6.56 -1.10
N PRO A 167 8.21 -7.34 -2.15
CA PRO A 167 8.85 -7.22 -3.46
C PRO A 167 8.51 -5.92 -4.20
N ILE A 168 7.45 -5.21 -3.80
CA ILE A 168 7.00 -3.96 -4.43
C ILE A 168 7.19 -2.72 -3.54
N GLY A 169 7.80 -2.89 -2.36
CA GLY A 169 7.93 -1.83 -1.35
C GLY A 169 8.69 -0.60 -1.81
N GLY A 170 9.56 -0.74 -2.82
CA GLY A 170 10.31 0.36 -3.40
C GLY A 170 9.80 0.83 -4.76
N ILE A 171 8.61 0.43 -5.22
CA ILE A 171 8.07 0.77 -6.56
C ILE A 171 6.92 1.77 -6.43
N SER A 172 6.86 2.77 -7.31
CA SER A 172 5.79 3.77 -7.39
C SER A 172 4.44 3.15 -7.75
N LYS A 173 3.32 3.75 -7.29
CA LYS A 173 1.98 3.31 -7.67
C LYS A 173 1.76 3.43 -9.19
N THR A 174 2.32 4.46 -9.81
CA THR A 174 2.23 4.67 -11.26
C THR A 174 2.93 3.56 -12.03
N ASP A 175 4.12 3.15 -11.62
CA ASP A 175 4.85 2.06 -12.27
C ASP A 175 4.21 0.70 -12.00
N LEU A 176 3.61 0.50 -10.82
CA LEU A 176 2.83 -0.71 -10.55
C LEU A 176 1.64 -0.85 -11.50
N ARG A 177 0.88 0.23 -11.74
CA ARG A 177 -0.22 0.22 -12.73
C ARG A 177 0.29 -0.07 -14.14
N ALA A 178 1.40 0.58 -14.54
CA ALA A 178 2.02 0.35 -15.85
C ALA A 178 2.53 -1.11 -16.00
N PHE A 179 3.14 -1.66 -14.95
CA PHE A 179 3.63 -3.03 -14.92
C PHE A 179 2.48 -4.05 -15.01
N ILE A 180 1.38 -3.82 -14.29
CA ILE A 180 0.19 -4.68 -14.38
C ILE A 180 -0.39 -4.64 -15.80
N GLN A 181 -0.45 -3.46 -16.45
CA GLN A 181 -0.90 -3.34 -17.83
C GLN A 181 0.01 -4.12 -18.79
N PHE A 182 1.33 -4.02 -18.62
CA PHE A 182 2.29 -4.82 -19.37
C PHE A 182 2.07 -6.34 -19.16
N CYS A 183 1.74 -6.75 -17.93
CA CYS A 183 1.49 -8.15 -17.60
C CYS A 183 0.26 -8.74 -18.30
N VAL A 184 -0.78 -7.93 -18.55
CA VAL A 184 -1.98 -8.35 -19.30
C VAL A 184 -1.55 -8.95 -20.64
N GLU A 185 -0.75 -8.21 -21.40
CA GLU A 185 -0.31 -8.58 -22.74
C GLU A 185 0.83 -9.61 -22.71
N ARG A 186 1.88 -9.36 -21.91
CA ARG A 186 3.07 -10.21 -21.91
C ARG A 186 2.81 -11.60 -21.34
N PHE A 187 1.99 -11.70 -20.30
CA PHE A 187 1.76 -12.95 -19.59
C PHE A 187 0.38 -13.56 -19.85
N GLN A 188 -0.46 -12.90 -20.65
CA GLN A 188 -1.80 -13.36 -21.04
C GLN A 188 -2.69 -13.58 -19.80
N LEU A 189 -2.77 -12.55 -18.95
CA LEU A 189 -3.51 -12.56 -17.69
C LEU A 189 -4.70 -11.58 -17.77
N PRO A 190 -5.80 -11.93 -18.45
CA PRO A 190 -6.92 -11.00 -18.65
C PRO A 190 -7.64 -10.60 -17.36
N ALA A 191 -7.52 -11.36 -16.26
CA ALA A 191 -8.06 -10.96 -14.95
C ALA A 191 -7.51 -9.60 -14.49
N LEU A 192 -6.28 -9.25 -14.90
CA LEU A 192 -5.65 -7.99 -14.55
C LEU A 192 -6.37 -6.77 -15.16
N GLN A 193 -7.08 -6.91 -16.29
CA GLN A 193 -7.84 -5.82 -16.89
C GLN A 193 -8.97 -5.35 -15.96
N ARG A 194 -9.73 -6.30 -15.38
CA ARG A 194 -10.78 -5.99 -14.40
C ARG A 194 -10.21 -5.40 -13.12
N ILE A 195 -9.01 -5.81 -12.71
CA ILE A 195 -8.33 -5.25 -11.53
C ILE A 195 -7.89 -3.80 -11.79
N LEU A 196 -7.35 -3.49 -12.97
CA LEU A 196 -6.91 -2.13 -13.33
C LEU A 196 -8.07 -1.14 -13.50
N ALA A 197 -9.20 -1.62 -14.02
CA ALA A 197 -10.40 -0.82 -14.23
C ALA A 197 -11.22 -0.60 -12.96
N ALA A 198 -11.04 -1.44 -11.93
CA ALA A 198 -11.74 -1.29 -10.67
C ALA A 198 -11.27 -0.02 -9.93
N PRO A 199 -12.18 0.69 -9.25
CA PRO A 199 -11.81 1.83 -8.41
C PRO A 199 -10.94 1.34 -7.24
N ALA A 200 -9.90 2.11 -6.92
CA ALA A 200 -9.00 1.81 -5.81
C ALA A 200 -9.64 2.29 -4.50
N THR A 201 -10.42 1.41 -3.87
CA THR A 201 -11.14 1.67 -2.62
C THR A 201 -10.84 0.58 -1.59
N ALA A 202 -10.84 0.95 -0.30
CA ALA A 202 -10.73 0.00 0.80
C ALA A 202 -12.13 -0.38 1.31
N GLU A 203 -12.57 -1.62 1.03
CA GLU A 203 -13.87 -2.16 1.47
C GLU A 203 -13.85 -2.56 2.97
N LEU A 204 -13.49 -1.62 3.85
CA LEU A 204 -13.32 -1.84 5.30
C LEU A 204 -14.48 -1.29 6.15
N GLU A 205 -15.36 -0.49 5.57
CA GLU A 205 -16.55 0.05 6.22
C GLU A 205 -17.80 -0.19 5.37
N PRO A 206 -18.99 -0.27 5.99
CA PRO A 206 -20.22 -0.42 5.24
C PRO A 206 -20.48 0.84 4.42
N LEU A 207 -20.99 0.66 3.21
CA LEU A 207 -21.46 1.78 2.40
C LEU A 207 -22.73 2.36 3.03
N ALA A 208 -22.81 3.69 3.15
CA ALA A 208 -24.09 4.35 3.36
C ALA A 208 -24.93 4.19 2.08
N ASP A 209 -26.23 3.87 2.20
CA ASP A 209 -27.14 3.56 1.09
C ASP A 209 -26.85 4.35 -0.21
N GLY A 210 -26.20 3.69 -1.17
CA GLY A 210 -25.92 4.23 -2.50
C GLY A 210 -24.67 5.11 -2.65
N GLN A 211 -23.89 5.36 -1.59
CA GLN A 211 -22.59 6.03 -1.71
C GLN A 211 -21.50 5.05 -2.16
N VAL A 212 -20.66 5.51 -3.09
CA VAL A 212 -19.47 4.78 -3.54
C VAL A 212 -18.39 4.90 -2.46
N SER A 213 -17.65 3.82 -2.19
CA SER A 213 -16.50 3.86 -1.27
C SER A 213 -15.53 4.97 -1.68
N GLN A 214 -15.02 5.72 -0.70
CA GLN A 214 -14.00 6.74 -0.93
C GLN A 214 -12.73 6.10 -1.53
N THR A 215 -12.13 6.79 -2.50
CA THR A 215 -10.88 6.33 -3.12
C THR A 215 -9.67 6.61 -2.24
N ASP A 216 -8.60 5.83 -2.40
CA ASP A 216 -7.36 6.02 -1.64
C ASP A 216 -6.81 7.46 -1.77
N GLU A 217 -6.87 8.07 -2.97
CA GLU A 217 -6.35 9.42 -3.21
C GLU A 217 -7.16 10.50 -2.48
N GLU A 218 -8.48 10.31 -2.39
CA GLU A 218 -9.37 11.21 -1.65
C GLU A 218 -9.09 11.13 -0.14
N ASP A 219 -8.90 9.92 0.41
CA ASP A 219 -8.60 9.76 1.85
C ASP A 219 -7.18 10.26 2.19
N MET A 220 -6.22 10.02 1.30
CA MET A 220 -4.89 10.62 1.37
C MET A 220 -4.93 12.15 1.18
N GLY A 221 -5.94 12.71 0.53
CA GLY A 221 -6.07 14.13 0.21
C GLY A 221 -5.00 14.62 -0.79
N MET A 222 -4.45 13.70 -1.58
CA MET A 222 -3.43 13.96 -2.61
C MET A 222 -3.36 12.77 -3.56
N THR A 223 -3.02 13.05 -4.82
CA THR A 223 -2.91 11.98 -5.83
C THR A 223 -1.58 11.25 -5.73
N TYR A 224 -1.50 10.04 -6.27
CA TYR A 224 -0.25 9.29 -6.39
C TYR A 224 0.78 10.05 -7.24
N ALA A 225 0.33 10.77 -8.27
CA ALA A 225 1.21 11.60 -9.08
C ALA A 225 1.85 12.73 -8.26
N GLU A 226 1.07 13.39 -7.38
CA GLU A 226 1.60 14.38 -6.45
C GLU A 226 2.56 13.75 -5.43
N LEU A 227 2.23 12.57 -4.90
CA LEU A 227 3.08 11.84 -3.94
C LEU A 227 4.46 11.51 -4.49
N SER A 228 4.55 11.03 -5.73
CA SER A 228 5.85 10.73 -6.34
C SER A 228 6.68 12.00 -6.57
N VAL A 229 6.04 13.14 -6.87
CA VAL A 229 6.71 14.47 -6.92
C VAL A 229 7.22 14.87 -5.54
N TYR A 230 6.40 14.77 -4.48
CA TYR A 230 6.81 15.08 -3.11
C TYR A 230 7.97 14.18 -2.66
N GLY A 231 7.89 12.88 -2.92
CA GLY A 231 8.94 11.91 -2.62
C GLY A 231 10.26 12.26 -3.29
N THR A 232 10.22 12.53 -4.59
CA THR A 232 11.40 12.93 -5.37
C THR A 232 12.00 14.25 -4.86
N LEU A 233 11.18 15.27 -4.63
CA LEU A 233 11.66 16.56 -4.11
C LEU A 233 12.28 16.39 -2.72
N ARG A 234 11.61 15.69 -1.80
CA ARG A 234 12.06 15.44 -0.43
C ARG A 234 13.38 14.67 -0.38
N LYS A 235 13.48 13.57 -1.12
CA LYS A 235 14.58 12.60 -0.99
C LYS A 235 15.67 12.79 -2.03
N VAL A 236 15.33 13.04 -3.30
CA VAL A 236 16.32 13.23 -4.36
C VAL A 236 16.83 14.67 -4.35
N ALA A 237 15.93 15.66 -4.44
CA ALA A 237 16.28 17.08 -4.44
C ALA A 237 16.56 17.68 -3.04
N LYS A 238 16.44 16.86 -1.98
CA LYS A 238 16.79 17.21 -0.59
C LYS A 238 16.02 18.41 -0.04
N THR A 239 14.76 18.59 -0.44
CA THR A 239 13.97 19.74 -0.02
C THR A 239 13.25 19.50 1.31
N GLY A 240 13.36 20.45 2.24
CA GLY A 240 12.43 20.58 3.37
C GLY A 240 11.14 21.33 2.98
N PRO A 241 10.23 21.63 3.93
CA PRO A 241 8.92 22.21 3.61
C PRO A 241 9.01 23.50 2.79
N TYR A 242 9.82 24.47 3.24
CA TYR A 242 9.94 25.76 2.55
C TYR A 242 10.56 25.61 1.15
N SER A 243 11.65 24.84 1.02
CA SER A 243 12.28 24.61 -0.28
C SER A 243 11.38 23.86 -1.25
N MET A 244 10.57 22.90 -0.76
CA MET A 244 9.59 22.18 -1.58
C MET A 244 8.51 23.15 -2.07
N PHE A 245 7.98 23.99 -1.20
CA PHE A 245 7.04 25.05 -1.56
C PHE A 245 7.61 25.96 -2.67
N CYS A 246 8.82 26.50 -2.50
CA CYS A 246 9.44 27.34 -3.54
C CYS A 246 9.61 26.62 -4.88
N LYS A 247 9.95 25.32 -4.88
CA LYS A 247 10.07 24.54 -6.11
C LYS A 247 8.72 24.31 -6.78
N LEU A 248 7.71 23.94 -6.00
CA LEU A 248 6.37 23.66 -6.51
C LEU A 248 5.64 24.92 -6.98
N LEU A 249 5.91 26.09 -6.40
CA LEU A 249 5.41 27.36 -6.93
C LEU A 249 5.78 27.56 -8.41
N HIS A 250 6.99 27.13 -8.81
CA HIS A 250 7.42 27.23 -10.20
C HIS A 250 6.90 26.08 -11.06
N LEU A 251 6.87 24.86 -10.53
CA LEU A 251 6.44 23.67 -11.28
C LEU A 251 4.93 23.65 -11.53
N TRP A 252 4.13 24.20 -10.61
CA TRP A 252 2.67 24.20 -10.65
C TRP A 252 2.07 25.60 -10.82
N ARG A 253 2.87 26.56 -11.32
CA ARG A 253 2.45 27.96 -11.53
C ARG A 253 1.14 28.11 -12.31
N ASP A 254 0.90 27.23 -13.28
CA ASP A 254 -0.27 27.30 -14.15
C ASP A 254 -1.43 26.39 -13.66
N LEU A 255 -1.21 25.67 -12.56
CA LEU A 255 -2.16 24.69 -11.99
C LEU A 255 -2.68 25.09 -10.60
N CYS A 256 -1.88 25.82 -9.82
CA CYS A 256 -2.16 26.12 -8.42
C CYS A 256 -1.72 27.54 -8.07
N SER A 257 -2.54 28.23 -7.27
CA SER A 257 -2.14 29.49 -6.64
C SER A 257 -1.07 29.27 -5.56
N PRO A 258 -0.33 30.32 -5.16
CA PRO A 258 0.65 30.20 -4.08
C PRO A 258 0.06 29.63 -2.78
N ARG A 259 -1.18 29.99 -2.45
CA ARG A 259 -1.91 29.47 -1.29
C ARG A 259 -2.17 27.96 -1.41
N GLN A 260 -2.65 27.49 -2.56
CA GLN A 260 -2.92 26.08 -2.81
C GLN A 260 -1.64 25.22 -2.72
N VAL A 261 -0.53 25.71 -3.28
CA VAL A 261 0.78 25.02 -3.16
C VAL A 261 1.21 24.93 -1.69
N ALA A 262 1.05 26.01 -0.93
CA ALA A 262 1.38 26.03 0.50
C ALA A 262 0.56 25.00 1.29
N ASP A 263 -0.74 24.92 1.05
CA ASP A 263 -1.63 23.99 1.75
C ASP A 263 -1.29 22.54 1.43
N LYS A 264 -1.04 22.22 0.15
CA LYS A 264 -0.57 20.90 -0.30
C LYS A 264 0.73 20.48 0.37
N VAL A 265 1.74 21.36 0.40
CA VAL A 265 3.03 21.09 1.05
C VAL A 265 2.88 20.87 2.55
N LYS A 266 2.08 21.72 3.22
CA LYS A 266 1.82 21.59 4.66
C LYS A 266 1.11 20.29 4.99
N GLN A 267 0.10 19.92 4.20
CA GLN A 267 -0.64 18.67 4.39
C GLN A 267 0.30 17.46 4.24
N PHE A 268 1.13 17.43 3.19
CA PHE A 268 2.14 16.39 2.98
C PHE A 268 3.09 16.25 4.17
N PHE A 269 3.77 17.33 4.59
CA PHE A 269 4.74 17.26 5.69
C PHE A 269 4.10 16.93 7.04
N SER A 270 2.86 17.38 7.27
CA SER A 270 2.11 17.04 8.49
C SER A 270 1.79 15.55 8.53
N LYS A 271 1.18 14.99 7.46
CA LYS A 271 0.88 13.56 7.36
C LYS A 271 2.15 12.69 7.43
N TYR A 272 3.18 13.04 6.64
CA TYR A 272 4.49 12.36 6.66
C TYR A 272 5.07 12.30 8.09
N SER A 273 5.10 13.43 8.79
CA SER A 273 5.75 13.51 10.11
C SER A 273 4.95 12.81 11.21
N LEU A 274 3.62 12.86 11.16
CA LEU A 274 2.75 12.11 12.09
C LEU A 274 2.92 10.60 11.91
N ASN A 275 3.03 10.14 10.66
CA ASN A 275 3.05 8.72 10.35
C ASN A 275 4.47 8.12 10.24
N ARG A 276 5.55 8.92 10.35
CA ARG A 276 6.92 8.42 10.17
C ARG A 276 7.27 7.24 11.07
N HIS A 277 6.73 7.22 12.29
CA HIS A 277 6.91 6.10 13.21
C HIS A 277 6.47 4.73 12.65
N LYS A 278 5.65 4.69 11.60
CA LYS A 278 5.25 3.45 10.92
C LYS A 278 6.39 2.86 10.08
N THR A 279 7.25 3.68 9.47
CA THR A 279 8.35 3.19 8.62
C THR A 279 9.46 2.49 9.40
N THR A 280 9.58 2.78 10.71
CA THR A 280 10.57 2.14 11.59
C THR A 280 10.34 0.63 11.76
N THR A 281 9.12 0.16 11.53
CA THR A 281 8.72 -1.24 11.64
C THR A 281 8.04 -1.73 10.36
N LEU A 282 8.30 -1.06 9.23
CA LEU A 282 7.77 -1.48 7.95
C LEU A 282 8.58 -2.67 7.41
N THR A 283 7.91 -3.56 6.70
CA THR A 283 8.52 -4.73 6.04
C THR A 283 9.71 -4.31 5.18
N PRO A 284 10.84 -5.05 5.21
CA PRO A 284 11.95 -4.80 4.30
C PRO A 284 11.49 -4.96 2.84
N GLY A 285 11.59 -3.86 2.09
CA GLY A 285 11.16 -3.79 0.69
C GLY A 285 12.32 -3.92 -0.29
N TYR A 286 12.05 -4.49 -1.47
CA TYR A 286 13.00 -4.44 -2.58
C TYR A 286 13.33 -2.98 -2.93
N HIS A 287 14.61 -2.67 -3.08
CA HIS A 287 15.05 -1.33 -3.45
C HIS A 287 14.94 -1.12 -4.96
N ALA A 288 14.08 -0.19 -5.38
CA ALA A 288 13.96 0.22 -6.79
C ALA A 288 14.06 1.74 -6.93
N GLU A 289 13.22 2.48 -6.21
CA GLU A 289 13.16 3.94 -6.32
C GLU A 289 14.22 4.67 -5.51
N ARG A 290 14.80 5.71 -6.13
CA ARG A 290 15.81 6.60 -5.51
C ARG A 290 15.23 7.49 -4.41
N TYR A 291 13.92 7.49 -4.24
CA TYR A 291 13.21 8.27 -3.21
C TYR A 291 12.60 7.42 -2.09
N SER A 292 13.01 6.15 -1.97
CA SER A 292 12.52 5.25 -0.92
C SER A 292 12.56 5.88 0.49
N PRO A 293 11.49 5.71 1.30
CA PRO A 293 11.43 6.16 2.67
C PRO A 293 11.98 5.12 3.68
N ASP A 294 12.62 4.03 3.23
CA ASP A 294 13.17 2.99 4.11
C ASP A 294 14.07 3.57 5.21
N ASP A 295 13.72 3.31 6.46
CA ASP A 295 14.42 3.87 7.63
C ASP A 295 15.62 3.00 8.06
N ASN A 296 15.71 1.75 7.60
CA ASN A 296 16.73 0.82 8.06
C ASN A 296 18.11 1.12 7.47
N ARG A 297 18.16 1.54 6.20
CA ARG A 297 19.42 1.71 5.47
C ARG A 297 19.45 2.96 4.62
N PHE A 298 18.36 3.27 3.91
CA PHE A 298 18.42 4.24 2.82
C PHE A 298 18.06 5.68 3.22
N ASP A 299 17.10 5.88 4.13
CA ASP A 299 16.56 7.17 4.52
C ASP A 299 16.46 7.33 6.04
N LEU A 300 17.62 7.41 6.69
CA LEU A 300 17.74 7.62 8.12
C LEU A 300 17.15 8.98 8.53
N ARG A 301 16.09 8.98 9.35
CA ARG A 301 15.36 10.20 9.76
C ARG A 301 14.87 10.09 11.20
N PRO A 302 14.60 11.22 11.89
CA PRO A 302 13.80 11.18 13.11
C PRO A 302 12.44 10.52 12.87
N PHE A 303 11.86 9.92 13.90
CA PHE A 303 10.49 9.39 13.87
C PHE A 303 9.59 10.03 14.94
N LEU A 304 10.15 10.90 15.78
CA LEU A 304 9.44 11.80 16.69
C LEU A 304 9.64 13.24 16.22
N TYR A 305 8.70 13.74 15.42
CA TYR A 305 8.73 15.10 14.88
C TYR A 305 7.76 16.03 15.62
N ARG A 306 8.07 17.32 15.59
CA ARG A 306 7.05 18.36 15.81
C ARG A 306 6.22 18.55 14.54
N ALA A 307 5.14 17.79 14.42
CA ALA A 307 4.35 17.69 13.19
C ALA A 307 3.65 18.98 12.71
N GLY A 308 3.60 20.02 13.53
CA GLY A 308 3.09 21.34 13.13
C GLY A 308 4.10 22.23 12.40
N TRP A 309 5.37 21.81 12.30
CA TRP A 309 6.45 22.51 11.57
C TRP A 309 6.42 24.05 11.66
N PRO A 310 6.29 24.66 12.84
CA PRO A 310 5.78 26.03 12.95
C PRO A 310 6.75 27.09 12.41
N TRP A 311 8.06 26.85 12.49
CA TRP A 311 9.02 27.77 11.88
C TRP A 311 8.90 27.74 10.35
N GLN A 312 8.96 26.53 9.79
CA GLN A 312 8.92 26.31 8.35
C GLN A 312 7.59 26.75 7.74
N PHE A 313 6.48 26.45 8.40
CA PHE A 313 5.15 26.85 7.94
C PHE A 313 4.93 28.35 8.06
N ARG A 314 5.51 29.02 9.07
CA ARG A 314 5.52 30.49 9.13
C ARG A 314 6.32 31.12 8.00
N CYS A 315 7.46 30.55 7.63
CA CYS A 315 8.23 31.02 6.47
C CYS A 315 7.42 30.90 5.17
N ILE A 316 6.70 29.78 4.98
CA ILE A 316 5.80 29.60 3.83
C ILE A 316 4.70 30.68 3.85
N GLU A 317 4.03 30.88 4.99
CA GLU A 317 2.97 31.89 5.13
C GLU A 317 3.44 33.31 4.79
N ASN A 318 4.60 33.71 5.30
CA ASN A 318 5.17 35.02 4.98
C ASN A 318 5.40 35.19 3.47
N GLN A 319 5.86 34.13 2.80
CA GLN A 319 6.11 34.16 1.36
C GLN A 319 4.80 34.20 0.56
N VAL A 320 3.78 33.44 0.96
CA VAL A 320 2.46 33.48 0.32
C VAL A 320 1.85 34.87 0.43
N LEU A 321 1.86 35.47 1.63
CA LEU A 321 1.35 36.83 1.84
C LEU A 321 2.10 37.88 1.02
N GLN A 322 3.40 37.70 0.78
CA GLN A 322 4.17 38.59 -0.08
C GLN A 322 3.76 38.47 -1.55
N LEU A 323 3.55 37.26 -2.05
CA LEU A 323 3.12 37.00 -3.43
C LEU A 323 1.70 37.51 -3.69
N GLU A 324 0.77 37.21 -2.78
CA GLU A 324 -0.63 37.68 -2.86
C GLU A 324 -0.73 39.22 -2.85
N ARG A 325 0.19 39.91 -2.17
CA ARG A 325 0.25 41.39 -2.20
C ARG A 325 0.75 41.93 -3.54
N ARG A 326 1.73 41.27 -4.16
CA ARG A 326 2.26 41.67 -5.48
C ARG A 326 1.23 41.49 -6.57
N GLU A 327 0.53 40.35 -6.58
CA GLU A 327 -0.57 40.10 -7.54
C GLU A 327 -1.67 41.17 -7.45
N ARG A 328 -2.01 41.64 -6.24
CA ARG A 328 -2.98 42.74 -6.09
C ARG A 328 -2.45 44.07 -6.63
N GLN A 329 -1.20 44.40 -6.35
CA GLN A 329 -0.57 45.64 -6.85
C GLN A 329 -0.42 45.63 -8.38
N ASP A 330 -0.14 44.49 -8.99
CA ASP A 330 -0.02 44.34 -10.43
C ASP A 330 -1.40 44.42 -11.14
N VAL A 331 -2.49 44.11 -10.44
CA VAL A 331 -3.87 44.26 -10.96
C VAL A 331 -4.39 45.70 -10.80
N ASP A 332 -4.09 46.34 -9.67
CA ASP A 332 -4.50 47.74 -9.41
C ASP A 332 -3.66 48.78 -10.21
N GLY A 333 -2.57 48.36 -10.86
CA GLY A 333 -1.68 49.22 -11.64
C GLY A 333 -1.92 49.22 -13.16
N VAL A 334 -3.01 48.61 -13.63
CA VAL A 334 -3.39 48.51 -15.07
C VAL A 334 -4.51 49.47 -15.46
N ASP A 335 -4.90 50.40 -14.58
CA ASP A 335 -5.85 51.49 -14.87
C ASP A 335 -5.16 52.77 -15.39
#